data_AF-A0A7S1FVW7-F1
#
_entry.id   AF-A0A7S1FVW7-F1
#
_cell.length_a   1.000
_cell.length_b   1.000
_cell.length_c   1.000
_cell.angle_alpha   90.00
_cell.angle_beta   90.00
_cell.angle_gamma   90.00
#
_symmetry.space_group_name_H-M   'P 1'
#
loop_
_entity.id
_entity.type
_entity.pdbx_description
1 polymer ?
#
loop_
_entity_poly.entity_id
_entity_poly.type
_entity_poly.pdbx_seq_one_letter_code
_entity_poly.pdbx_strand_id
1 'polypeptide(L)'
;FVVVTADGLLSAYDDATGECVVAPGRIVPADAPGGAVVAAEVYHGGCAVLTEGGTVGLVEFLERGRSVRTGEENLFVAAQQPVSPKESAGENGEEVFPTVPRECPLRILTKDGLRAGEVDERALANVLTEAAASGGGGGETGMGRAEVVGLVTDLGKLTRDHAALSFYSYTTLAILPSEHTPSNRPSLYLATSDHSVVVLDTSTRTLTDVHCRHRLDSPIAMLSFCPNGRFLACFTTNSVLTVLSSTFESKVLDFDTSAGSSSPPREMVWCGEDSVLLHWKNLGVLMVGPYGDWLRFPYPNATSLHILPERDCARILTDASAEILQRVPPGTASMLARGSIDPGAMLLDAHEAFRGANPYVSGSASEEAARGVARAGALREAVAACVRAAQGEWDVGWQKKMLGAASFGMHYAYRKARR
;
A
#
# COMPACT_ATOMS: atom_id res chain seq x y z
N PHE A 1 4.62 3.44 -15.18
CA PHE A 1 3.49 2.63 -14.69
C PHE A 1 3.41 1.27 -15.38
N VAL A 2 2.59 0.35 -14.86
CA VAL A 2 2.43 -1.02 -15.39
C VAL A 2 1.00 -1.23 -15.88
N VAL A 3 0.84 -1.90 -17.01
CA VAL A 3 -0.45 -2.30 -17.58
C VAL A 3 -0.51 -3.82 -17.62
N VAL A 4 -1.51 -4.40 -16.95
CA VAL A 4 -1.86 -5.81 -17.04
C VAL A 4 -3.21 -5.92 -17.73
N THR A 5 -3.29 -6.76 -18.75
CA THR A 5 -4.53 -6.99 -19.51
C THR A 5 -5.20 -8.30 -19.09
N ALA A 6 -6.46 -8.47 -19.46
CA ALA A 6 -7.28 -9.61 -19.03
C ALA A 6 -6.75 -10.98 -19.51
N ASP A 7 -5.91 -11.02 -20.56
CA ASP A 7 -5.28 -12.24 -21.04
C ASP A 7 -3.89 -12.51 -20.41
N GLY A 8 -3.51 -11.69 -19.42
CA GLY A 8 -2.26 -11.81 -18.68
C GLY A 8 -1.05 -11.19 -19.38
N LEU A 9 -1.22 -10.36 -20.42
CA LEU A 9 -0.13 -9.58 -20.99
C LEU A 9 0.22 -8.41 -20.07
N LEU A 10 1.52 -8.28 -19.80
CA LEU A 10 2.17 -7.18 -19.09
C LEU A 10 2.81 -6.21 -20.09
N SER A 11 2.65 -4.91 -19.87
CA SER A 11 3.51 -3.89 -20.45
C SER A 11 3.92 -2.91 -19.35
N ALA A 12 5.17 -2.45 -19.39
CA ALA A 12 5.66 -1.45 -18.44
C ALA A 12 6.11 -0.20 -19.19
N TYR A 13 5.80 0.96 -18.63
CA TYR A 13 6.09 2.26 -19.19
C TYR A 13 6.86 3.12 -18.19
N ASP A 14 7.79 3.93 -18.70
CA ASP A 14 8.44 4.96 -17.90
C ASP A 14 7.42 6.03 -17.54
N ASP A 15 7.36 6.39 -16.26
CA ASP A 15 6.34 7.31 -15.76
C ASP A 15 6.58 8.77 -16.21
N ALA A 16 7.85 9.14 -16.41
CA ALA A 16 8.23 10.50 -16.79
C ALA A 16 8.15 10.71 -18.31
N THR A 17 8.55 9.71 -19.10
CA THR A 17 8.59 9.84 -20.57
C THR A 17 7.38 9.22 -21.27
N GLY A 18 6.66 8.30 -20.62
CA GLY A 18 5.59 7.51 -21.23
C GLY A 18 6.09 6.45 -22.22
N GLU A 19 7.40 6.27 -22.35
CA GLU A 19 7.98 5.29 -23.28
C GLU A 19 7.83 3.86 -22.74
N CYS A 20 7.63 2.90 -23.65
CA CYS A 20 7.53 1.49 -23.31
C CYS A 20 8.91 0.96 -22.85
N VAL A 21 8.98 0.51 -21.61
CA VAL A 21 10.17 -0.11 -21.00
C VAL A 21 10.16 -1.62 -21.20
N VAL A 22 8.98 -2.24 -21.15
CA VAL A 22 8.80 -3.70 -21.37
C VAL A 22 7.69 -3.89 -22.39
N ALA A 23 8.03 -4.47 -23.54
CA ALA A 23 7.07 -4.84 -24.57
C ALA A 23 6.04 -5.87 -24.04
N PRO A 24 4.83 -5.93 -24.63
CA PRO A 24 3.79 -6.88 -24.23
C PRO A 24 4.29 -8.32 -24.10
N GLY A 25 4.23 -8.88 -22.89
CA GLY A 25 4.67 -10.26 -22.62
C GLY A 25 3.73 -10.98 -21.65
N ARG A 26 3.48 -12.27 -21.87
CA ARG A 26 2.54 -13.06 -21.06
C ARG A 26 3.17 -13.48 -19.73
N ILE A 27 2.64 -12.99 -18.62
CA ILE A 27 3.15 -13.31 -17.27
C ILE A 27 2.86 -14.76 -16.93
N VAL A 28 1.64 -15.22 -17.22
CA VAL A 28 1.20 -16.59 -16.99
C VAL A 28 1.43 -17.41 -18.27
N PRO A 29 2.00 -18.63 -18.20
CA PRO A 29 2.23 -19.46 -19.39
C PRO A 29 0.95 -19.67 -20.22
N ALA A 30 1.09 -19.78 -21.55
CA ALA A 30 -0.05 -19.95 -22.46
C ALA A 30 -0.78 -21.28 -22.26
N ASP A 31 -0.05 -22.27 -21.77
CA ASP A 31 -0.43 -23.64 -21.43
C ASP A 31 -0.91 -23.81 -19.99
N ALA A 32 -0.85 -22.75 -19.17
CA ALA A 32 -1.48 -22.76 -17.86
C ALA A 32 -3.01 -22.93 -18.04
N PRO A 33 -3.67 -23.87 -17.34
CA PRO A 33 -5.12 -24.12 -17.47
C PRO A 33 -6.06 -22.97 -17.04
N GLY A 34 -5.57 -21.73 -16.94
CA GLY A 34 -6.29 -20.59 -16.42
C GLY A 34 -6.85 -19.70 -17.51
N GLY A 35 -8.14 -19.38 -17.39
CA GLY A 35 -8.85 -18.39 -18.19
C GLY A 35 -8.37 -16.95 -17.92
N ALA A 36 -9.28 -15.99 -17.91
CA ALA A 36 -8.93 -14.59 -17.78
C ALA A 36 -8.22 -14.27 -16.43
N VAL A 37 -7.47 -13.18 -16.38
CA VAL A 37 -6.98 -12.58 -15.13
C VAL A 37 -8.19 -12.09 -14.34
N VAL A 38 -8.34 -12.60 -13.11
CA VAL A 38 -9.44 -12.23 -12.19
C VAL A 38 -9.01 -11.18 -11.17
N ALA A 39 -7.73 -11.14 -10.83
CA ALA A 39 -7.16 -10.13 -9.96
C ALA A 39 -5.73 -9.83 -10.38
N ALA A 40 -5.35 -8.56 -10.30
CA ALA A 40 -3.99 -8.10 -10.51
C ALA A 40 -3.69 -6.99 -9.52
N GLU A 41 -2.46 -6.96 -9.02
CA GLU A 41 -2.01 -5.88 -8.16
C GLU A 41 -0.60 -5.46 -8.54
N VAL A 42 -0.40 -4.15 -8.56
CA VAL A 42 0.87 -3.50 -8.88
C VAL A 42 1.41 -2.89 -7.59
N TYR A 43 2.68 -3.13 -7.30
CA TYR A 43 3.36 -2.59 -6.13
C TYR A 43 4.70 -1.97 -6.53
N HIS A 44 5.34 -1.27 -5.60
CA HIS A 44 6.66 -0.72 -5.84
C HIS A 44 7.67 -1.85 -6.06
N GLY A 45 8.10 -2.04 -7.30
CA GLY A 45 9.04 -3.09 -7.69
C GLY A 45 8.40 -4.30 -8.38
N GLY A 46 7.11 -4.30 -8.71
CA GLY A 46 6.53 -5.46 -9.42
C GLY A 46 5.03 -5.46 -9.61
N CYS A 47 4.52 -6.62 -10.00
CA CYS A 47 3.09 -6.91 -9.98
C CYS A 47 2.84 -8.41 -9.78
N ALA A 48 1.66 -8.77 -9.31
CA ALA A 48 1.18 -10.14 -9.32
C ALA A 48 -0.17 -10.25 -10.01
N VAL A 49 -0.44 -11.42 -10.58
CA VAL A 49 -1.69 -11.73 -11.26
C VAL A 49 -2.23 -13.08 -10.80
N LEU A 50 -3.55 -13.17 -10.66
CA LEU A 50 -4.30 -14.40 -10.41
C LEU A 50 -5.26 -14.63 -11.58
N THR A 51 -5.30 -15.85 -12.09
CA THR A 51 -6.23 -16.26 -13.14
C THR A 51 -7.40 -17.07 -12.59
N GLU A 52 -8.48 -17.20 -13.37
CA GLU A 52 -9.65 -18.04 -13.04
C GLU A 52 -9.27 -19.49 -12.66
N GLY A 53 -8.19 -20.01 -13.23
CA GLY A 53 -7.69 -21.36 -12.94
C GLY A 53 -6.88 -21.47 -11.64
N GLY A 54 -6.82 -20.42 -10.83
CA GLY A 54 -6.05 -20.38 -9.58
C GLY A 54 -4.54 -20.29 -9.79
N THR A 55 -4.08 -19.93 -10.99
CA THR A 55 -2.65 -19.74 -11.26
C THR A 55 -2.23 -18.33 -10.89
N VAL A 56 -1.17 -18.26 -10.08
CA VAL A 56 -0.53 -17.00 -9.71
C VAL A 56 0.78 -16.83 -10.46
N GLY A 57 0.97 -15.65 -11.05
CA GLY A 57 2.25 -15.21 -11.60
C GLY A 57 2.74 -13.99 -10.84
N LEU A 58 4.03 -13.95 -10.50
CA LEU A 58 4.68 -12.82 -9.86
C LEU A 58 5.75 -12.23 -10.78
N VAL A 59 5.78 -10.92 -10.90
CA VAL A 59 6.81 -10.18 -11.63
C VAL A 59 7.53 -9.26 -10.65
N GLU A 60 8.84 -9.41 -10.54
CA GLU A 60 9.72 -8.52 -9.77
C GLU A 60 10.63 -7.76 -10.75
N PHE A 61 10.50 -6.43 -10.79
CA PHE A 61 11.38 -5.57 -11.58
C PHE A 61 12.72 -5.38 -10.88
N LEU A 62 13.79 -5.36 -11.66
CA LEU A 62 15.12 -5.05 -11.16
C LEU A 62 15.32 -3.54 -11.17
N GLU A 63 15.63 -2.96 -10.02
CA GLU A 63 16.04 -1.55 -9.95
C GLU A 63 17.37 -1.35 -10.70
N ARG A 64 17.47 -0.29 -11.51
CA ARG A 64 18.73 0.13 -12.13
C ARG A 64 19.80 0.33 -11.06
N GLY A 65 20.80 -0.54 -11.01
CA GLY A 65 21.93 -0.45 -10.08
C GLY A 65 21.81 -1.28 -8.80
N ARG A 66 20.69 -1.98 -8.55
CA ARG A 66 20.67 -3.04 -7.53
C ARG A 66 21.21 -4.33 -8.14
N SER A 67 22.40 -4.75 -7.68
CA SER A 67 22.80 -6.14 -7.84
C SER A 67 21.71 -7.01 -7.22
N VAL A 68 21.14 -7.95 -7.98
CA VAL A 68 20.32 -9.00 -7.40
C VAL A 68 21.19 -9.64 -6.33
N ARG A 69 20.75 -9.55 -5.07
CA ARG A 69 21.40 -10.26 -3.98
C ARG A 69 21.31 -11.74 -4.34
N THR A 70 22.39 -12.26 -4.91
CA THR A 70 22.57 -13.67 -5.21
C THR A 70 22.41 -14.43 -3.90
N GLY A 71 21.74 -15.58 -3.96
CA GLY A 71 21.21 -16.32 -2.81
C GLY A 71 22.23 -16.90 -1.82
N GLU A 72 23.27 -16.17 -1.42
CA GLU A 72 24.12 -16.55 -0.30
C GLU A 72 23.34 -16.55 1.04
N GLU A 73 22.27 -15.76 1.16
CA GLU A 73 21.31 -15.89 2.28
C GLU A 73 20.28 -17.02 2.06
N ASN A 74 19.99 -17.43 0.81
CA ASN A 74 19.11 -18.58 0.51
C ASN A 74 19.78 -19.93 0.80
N LEU A 75 21.12 -20.00 0.74
CA LEU A 75 21.88 -21.21 1.07
C LEU A 75 21.80 -21.59 2.56
N PHE A 76 21.48 -20.63 3.44
CA PHE A 76 21.31 -20.90 4.87
C PHE A 76 19.98 -21.60 5.20
N VAL A 77 18.95 -21.46 4.37
CA VAL A 77 17.64 -22.11 4.59
C VAL A 77 17.65 -23.54 4.06
N ALA A 78 18.37 -23.83 2.97
CA ALA A 78 18.55 -25.18 2.44
C ALA A 78 19.45 -26.09 3.31
N ALA A 79 20.19 -25.52 4.26
CA ALA A 79 21.07 -26.27 5.16
C ALA A 79 20.38 -26.77 6.45
N GLN A 80 19.10 -26.46 6.68
CA GLN A 80 18.33 -27.15 7.70
C GLN A 80 17.90 -28.51 7.16
N GLN A 81 18.55 -29.57 7.66
CA GLN A 81 18.23 -30.95 7.33
C GLN A 81 16.72 -31.21 7.48
N PRO A 82 16.12 -32.05 6.61
CA PRO A 82 14.75 -32.50 6.82
C PRO A 82 14.66 -33.15 8.20
N VAL A 83 13.94 -32.51 9.11
CA VAL A 83 13.57 -33.14 10.37
C VAL A 83 12.68 -34.32 9.98
N SER A 84 13.17 -35.53 10.26
CA SER A 84 12.40 -36.76 10.08
C SER A 84 11.02 -36.61 10.73
N PRO A 85 9.96 -37.20 10.16
CA PRO A 85 8.61 -37.08 10.71
C PRO A 85 8.58 -37.81 12.04
N LYS A 86 8.84 -37.08 13.12
CA LYS A 86 8.40 -37.50 14.45
C LYS A 86 7.01 -36.94 14.62
N GLU A 87 6.06 -37.86 14.76
CA GLU A 87 4.76 -37.60 15.36
C GLU A 87 4.98 -36.90 16.71
N SER A 88 4.94 -35.58 16.69
CA SER A 88 4.73 -34.78 17.89
C SER A 88 3.60 -33.84 17.56
N ALA A 89 2.39 -34.26 17.94
CA ALA A 89 1.25 -33.37 18.10
C ALA A 89 1.65 -32.26 19.08
N GLY A 90 2.00 -31.09 18.54
CA GLY A 90 2.09 -29.85 19.30
C GLY A 90 0.69 -29.31 19.51
N GLU A 91 0.41 -28.80 20.71
CA GLU A 91 -0.94 -28.41 21.18
C GLU A 91 -1.58 -27.20 20.46
N ASN A 92 -1.00 -26.68 19.38
CA ASN A 92 -1.60 -25.65 18.53
C ASN A 92 -1.59 -26.16 17.07
N GLY A 93 -2.76 -26.57 16.57
CA GLY A 93 -2.94 -27.20 15.26
C GLY A 93 -2.76 -26.24 14.06
N GLU A 94 -1.59 -25.62 13.90
CA GLU A 94 -1.16 -25.07 12.63
C GLU A 94 -0.69 -26.23 11.73
N GLU A 95 -1.51 -26.62 10.76
CA GLU A 95 -1.08 -27.55 9.71
C GLU A 95 -0.06 -26.84 8.80
N VAL A 96 1.20 -26.84 9.21
CA VAL A 96 2.31 -26.48 8.34
C VAL A 96 2.49 -27.62 7.34
N PHE A 97 2.05 -27.41 6.10
CA PHE A 97 2.19 -28.40 5.05
C PHE A 97 3.67 -28.78 4.86
N PRO A 98 4.03 -30.08 4.86
CA PRO A 98 5.40 -30.50 4.60
C PRO A 98 5.75 -30.22 3.14
N THR A 99 6.39 -29.09 2.89
CA THR A 99 6.89 -28.73 1.56
C THR A 99 8.23 -29.42 1.33
N VAL A 100 8.26 -30.46 0.51
CA VAL A 100 9.48 -30.70 -0.29
C VAL A 100 9.73 -29.41 -1.07
N PRO A 101 10.92 -28.79 -1.03
CA PRO A 101 11.21 -27.62 -1.83
C PRO A 101 10.95 -27.96 -3.30
N ARG A 102 9.84 -27.44 -3.85
CA ARG A 102 9.54 -27.58 -5.27
C ARG A 102 10.14 -26.37 -5.94
N GLU A 103 11.08 -26.60 -6.85
CA GLU A 103 11.62 -25.54 -7.70
C GLU A 103 10.44 -24.86 -8.42
N CYS A 104 10.21 -23.58 -8.12
CA CYS A 104 9.31 -22.74 -8.89
C CYS A 104 10.14 -22.16 -10.02
N PRO A 105 9.75 -22.39 -11.28
CA PRO A 105 10.56 -21.98 -12.40
C PRO A 105 10.57 -20.45 -12.54
N LEU A 106 11.78 -19.91 -12.64
CA LEU A 106 12.01 -18.49 -12.88
C LEU A 106 12.20 -18.27 -14.39
N ARG A 107 11.63 -17.18 -14.90
CA ARG A 107 11.83 -16.72 -16.28
C ARG A 107 12.37 -15.30 -16.27
N ILE A 108 13.20 -14.98 -17.26
CA ILE A 108 13.83 -13.65 -17.38
C ILE A 108 12.91 -12.74 -18.20
N LEU A 109 12.61 -11.56 -17.66
CA LEU A 109 11.91 -10.49 -18.36
C LEU A 109 12.93 -9.50 -18.93
N THR A 110 12.90 -9.28 -20.24
CA THR A 110 13.71 -8.28 -20.94
C THR A 110 12.83 -7.18 -21.52
N LYS A 111 13.45 -6.14 -22.08
CA LYS A 111 12.71 -5.08 -22.80
C LYS A 111 11.88 -5.62 -23.97
N ASP A 112 12.35 -6.67 -24.62
CA ASP A 112 11.71 -7.31 -25.77
C ASP A 112 10.67 -8.37 -25.37
N GLY A 113 10.45 -8.57 -24.06
CA GLY A 113 9.46 -9.49 -23.51
C GLY A 113 10.07 -10.62 -22.70
N LEU A 114 9.28 -11.69 -22.52
CA LEU A 114 9.69 -12.82 -21.69
C LEU A 114 10.61 -13.77 -22.46
N ARG A 115 11.79 -14.07 -21.91
CA ARG A 115 12.73 -15.04 -22.50
C ARG A 115 12.16 -16.46 -22.39
N ALA A 116 12.34 -17.24 -23.45
CA ALA A 116 11.98 -18.65 -23.45
C ALA A 116 12.90 -19.48 -22.53
N GLY A 117 12.31 -20.44 -21.81
CA GLY A 117 13.01 -21.37 -20.93
C GLY A 117 13.02 -20.95 -19.46
N GLU A 118 12.94 -21.94 -18.58
CA GLU A 118 13.10 -21.77 -17.14
C GLU A 118 14.59 -21.60 -16.82
N VAL A 119 14.89 -20.80 -15.80
CA VAL A 119 16.24 -20.50 -15.35
C VAL A 119 16.32 -20.85 -13.89
N ASP A 120 17.31 -21.66 -13.50
CA ASP A 120 17.59 -21.89 -12.08
C ASP A 120 18.23 -20.65 -11.42
N GLU A 121 18.23 -20.58 -10.09
CA GLU A 121 18.77 -19.41 -9.38
C GLU A 121 20.27 -19.16 -9.63
N ARG A 122 21.05 -20.21 -9.95
CA ARG A 122 22.49 -20.09 -10.23
C ARG A 122 22.74 -19.58 -11.65
N ALA A 123 22.01 -20.08 -12.63
CA ALA A 123 22.01 -19.60 -14.00
C ALA A 123 21.53 -18.14 -14.05
N LEU A 124 20.54 -17.79 -13.22
CA LEU A 124 20.09 -16.42 -13.06
C LEU A 124 21.20 -15.53 -12.48
N ALA A 125 21.88 -15.96 -11.41
CA ALA A 125 23.01 -15.24 -10.84
C ALA A 125 24.11 -14.97 -11.88
N ASN A 126 24.41 -15.96 -12.74
CA ASN A 126 25.38 -15.80 -13.83
C ASN A 126 24.90 -14.78 -14.87
N VAL A 127 23.65 -14.86 -15.33
CA VAL A 127 23.09 -13.89 -16.30
C VAL A 127 23.12 -12.46 -15.77
N LEU A 128 22.82 -12.28 -14.49
CA LEU A 128 22.82 -10.96 -13.85
C LEU A 128 24.23 -10.44 -13.61
N THR A 129 25.17 -11.32 -13.25
CA THR A 129 26.59 -10.99 -13.10
C THR A 129 27.19 -10.58 -14.45
N GLU A 130 26.86 -11.29 -15.53
CA GLU A 130 27.22 -10.94 -16.90
C GLU A 130 26.62 -9.58 -17.29
N ALA A 131 25.34 -9.34 -17.00
CA ALA A 131 24.69 -8.05 -17.27
C ALA A 131 25.38 -6.88 -16.52
N ALA A 132 25.74 -7.08 -15.25
CA ALA A 132 26.43 -6.10 -14.41
C ALA A 132 27.88 -5.83 -14.85
N ALA A 133 28.64 -6.87 -15.20
CA ALA A 133 30.02 -6.74 -15.71
C ALA A 133 30.08 -5.98 -17.05
N SER A 134 28.99 -6.02 -17.80
CA SER A 134 28.87 -5.40 -19.10
C SER A 134 28.68 -3.86 -19.03
N GLY A 135 28.32 -3.30 -17.87
CA GLY A 135 28.14 -1.86 -17.66
C GLY A 135 29.40 -0.99 -17.80
N GLY A 136 30.57 -1.59 -18.09
CA GLY A 136 31.86 -0.90 -18.12
C GLY A 136 32.65 -0.91 -19.44
N GLY A 137 32.11 -1.43 -20.56
CA GLY A 137 32.92 -1.53 -21.79
C GLY A 137 32.10 -1.53 -23.07
N GLY A 138 32.28 -0.48 -23.88
CA GLY A 138 31.85 -0.45 -25.28
C GLY A 138 32.71 -1.43 -26.10
N GLY A 139 32.13 -2.57 -26.43
CA GLY A 139 32.70 -3.56 -27.33
C GLY A 139 31.58 -4.25 -28.08
N GLU A 140 31.49 -3.98 -29.39
CA GLU A 140 30.58 -4.63 -30.32
C GLU A 140 31.05 -6.06 -30.58
N THR A 141 30.44 -7.05 -29.91
CA THR A 141 30.36 -8.41 -30.45
C THR A 141 28.90 -8.86 -30.43
N GLY A 142 28.40 -9.18 -31.61
CA GLY A 142 27.00 -9.48 -31.87
C GLY A 142 26.55 -10.81 -31.25
N MET A 143 25.90 -10.72 -30.10
CA MET A 143 24.80 -11.61 -29.70
C MET A 143 23.86 -10.76 -28.84
N GLY A 144 22.59 -10.65 -29.25
CA GLY A 144 21.63 -9.64 -28.78
C GLY A 144 21.62 -9.44 -27.27
N ARG A 145 22.12 -8.28 -26.84
CA ARG A 145 22.28 -7.87 -25.45
C ARG A 145 20.93 -7.38 -24.93
N ALA A 146 19.99 -8.30 -24.70
CA ALA A 146 18.69 -7.96 -24.17
C ALA A 146 18.85 -7.46 -22.73
N GLU A 147 18.57 -6.17 -22.49
CA GLU A 147 18.61 -5.57 -21.16
C GLU A 147 17.57 -6.26 -20.27
N VAL A 148 18.03 -6.94 -19.23
CA VAL A 148 17.18 -7.63 -18.26
C VAL A 148 16.47 -6.57 -17.41
N VAL A 149 15.14 -6.62 -17.39
CA VAL A 149 14.29 -5.65 -16.71
C VAL A 149 13.65 -6.24 -15.44
N GLY A 150 13.47 -7.56 -15.39
CA GLY A 150 12.79 -8.20 -14.27
C GLY A 150 12.86 -9.73 -14.29
N LEU A 151 12.21 -10.32 -13.30
CA LEU A 151 12.04 -11.75 -13.12
C LEU A 151 10.56 -12.07 -13.08
N VAL A 152 10.18 -13.18 -13.70
CA VAL A 152 8.83 -13.73 -13.63
C VAL A 152 8.90 -15.08 -12.94
N THR A 153 8.27 -15.17 -11.77
CA THR A 153 8.15 -16.41 -11.01
C THR A 153 6.79 -17.02 -11.32
N ASP A 154 6.79 -18.22 -11.91
CA ASP A 154 5.55 -18.99 -12.08
C ASP A 154 5.25 -19.75 -10.79
N LEU A 155 4.20 -19.33 -10.10
CA LEU A 155 3.70 -19.94 -8.87
C LEU A 155 2.46 -20.81 -9.15
N GLY A 156 2.10 -21.00 -10.42
CA GLY A 156 0.85 -21.59 -10.86
C GLY A 156 0.69 -23.07 -10.52
N LYS A 157 1.77 -23.85 -10.55
CA LYS A 157 1.72 -25.26 -10.11
C LYS A 157 1.55 -25.34 -8.59
N LEU A 158 2.35 -24.57 -7.84
CA LEU A 158 2.33 -24.53 -6.39
C LEU A 158 0.94 -24.17 -5.85
N THR A 159 0.39 -23.06 -6.37
CA THR A 159 -0.92 -22.55 -5.96
C THR A 159 -2.07 -23.49 -6.33
N ARG A 160 -2.08 -24.06 -7.54
CA ARG A 160 -3.12 -25.01 -7.94
C ARG A 160 -3.09 -26.31 -7.15
N ASP A 161 -1.92 -26.89 -6.93
CA ASP A 161 -1.79 -28.13 -6.17
C ASP A 161 -2.27 -27.92 -4.72
N HIS A 162 -1.93 -26.78 -4.11
CA HIS A 162 -2.38 -26.42 -2.77
C HIS A 162 -3.90 -26.24 -2.70
N ALA A 163 -4.48 -25.49 -3.64
CA ALA A 163 -5.92 -25.28 -3.72
C ALA A 163 -6.68 -26.61 -3.91
N ALA A 164 -6.18 -27.49 -4.79
CA ALA A 164 -6.77 -28.80 -5.05
C ALA A 164 -6.74 -29.71 -3.81
N LEU A 165 -5.61 -29.75 -3.08
CA LEU A 165 -5.48 -30.54 -1.85
C LEU A 165 -6.40 -30.03 -0.74
N SER A 166 -6.64 -28.72 -0.70
CA SER A 166 -7.41 -28.07 0.36
C SER A 166 -8.89 -27.86 0.00
N PHE A 167 -9.32 -28.33 -1.19
CA PHE A 167 -10.70 -28.26 -1.67
C PHE A 167 -11.31 -26.85 -1.72
N TYR A 168 -10.52 -25.83 -2.07
CA TYR A 168 -11.01 -24.46 -2.29
C TYR A 168 -10.44 -23.86 -3.58
N SER A 169 -10.94 -22.69 -3.98
CA SER A 169 -10.35 -21.86 -5.05
C SER A 169 -9.92 -20.49 -4.52
N TYR A 170 -9.03 -19.80 -5.23
CA TYR A 170 -8.66 -18.43 -4.90
C TYR A 170 -9.60 -17.43 -5.59
N THR A 171 -10.05 -16.40 -4.87
CA THR A 171 -11.04 -15.42 -5.36
C THR A 171 -10.42 -14.07 -5.72
N THR A 172 -9.46 -13.60 -4.94
CA THR A 172 -8.71 -12.36 -5.17
C THR A 172 -7.34 -12.47 -4.52
N LEU A 173 -6.44 -11.54 -4.84
CA LEU A 173 -5.13 -11.42 -4.21
C LEU A 173 -4.94 -10.03 -3.60
N ALA A 174 -4.03 -9.94 -2.62
CA ALA A 174 -3.35 -8.73 -2.21
C ALA A 174 -1.83 -8.96 -2.10
N ILE A 175 -1.00 -7.92 -2.18
CA ILE A 175 0.46 -7.98 -2.03
C ILE A 175 0.88 -7.07 -0.90
N LEU A 176 1.60 -7.64 0.08
CA LEU A 176 2.33 -6.87 1.07
C LEU A 176 3.71 -6.53 0.48
N PRO A 177 4.02 -5.24 0.22
CA PRO A 177 5.29 -4.85 -0.37
C PRO A 177 6.49 -5.26 0.49
N SER A 178 7.65 -5.44 -0.15
CA SER A 178 8.89 -5.91 0.50
C SER A 178 9.34 -5.03 1.67
N GLU A 179 9.06 -3.72 1.62
CA GLU A 179 9.39 -2.78 2.71
C GLU A 179 8.63 -3.04 4.01
N HIS A 180 7.57 -3.85 3.95
CA HIS A 180 6.75 -4.23 5.10
C HIS A 180 6.91 -5.70 5.48
N THR A 181 7.81 -6.45 4.82
CA THR A 181 8.05 -7.86 5.13
C THR A 181 9.43 -8.06 5.78
N PRO A 182 9.57 -9.03 6.71
CA PRO A 182 10.86 -9.34 7.33
C PRO A 182 11.91 -9.86 6.35
N SER A 183 11.48 -10.55 5.29
CA SER A 183 12.34 -11.12 4.24
C SER A 183 12.81 -10.08 3.22
N ASN A 184 12.30 -8.84 3.28
CA ASN A 184 12.51 -7.82 2.26
C ASN A 184 12.15 -8.32 0.84
N ARG A 185 11.12 -9.17 0.78
CA ARG A 185 10.51 -9.74 -0.43
C ARG A 185 9.00 -9.62 -0.32
N PRO A 186 8.28 -9.41 -1.43
CA PRO A 186 6.82 -9.28 -1.39
C PRO A 186 6.17 -10.56 -0.85
N SER A 187 5.10 -10.45 -0.08
CA SER A 187 4.27 -11.59 0.34
C SER A 187 2.89 -11.47 -0.31
N LEU A 188 2.38 -12.56 -0.89
CA LEU A 188 1.07 -12.55 -1.54
C LEU A 188 0.02 -13.13 -0.59
N TYR A 189 -1.12 -12.48 -0.51
CA TYR A 189 -2.27 -12.87 0.30
C TYR A 189 -3.37 -13.28 -0.65
N LEU A 190 -3.73 -14.56 -0.65
CA LEU A 190 -4.72 -15.14 -1.55
C LEU A 190 -5.99 -15.42 -0.79
N ALA A 191 -7.06 -14.70 -1.08
CA ALA A 191 -8.37 -15.00 -0.52
C ALA A 191 -8.91 -16.32 -1.08
N THR A 192 -9.50 -17.14 -0.22
CA THR A 192 -10.06 -18.45 -0.60
C THR A 192 -11.58 -18.43 -0.65
N SER A 193 -12.17 -19.33 -1.43
CA SER A 193 -13.63 -19.49 -1.56
C SER A 193 -14.31 -19.87 -0.25
N ASP A 194 -13.56 -20.44 0.71
CA ASP A 194 -14.01 -20.81 2.05
C ASP A 194 -13.65 -19.77 3.13
N HIS A 195 -13.42 -18.51 2.72
CA HIS A 195 -13.39 -17.33 3.59
C HIS A 195 -12.13 -17.22 4.46
N SER A 196 -11.06 -17.90 4.05
CA SER A 196 -9.74 -17.72 4.65
C SER A 196 -8.82 -16.89 3.74
N VAL A 197 -7.59 -16.72 4.21
CA VAL A 197 -6.50 -16.15 3.44
C VAL A 197 -5.31 -17.11 3.51
N VAL A 198 -4.68 -17.33 2.36
CA VAL A 198 -3.44 -18.10 2.28
C VAL A 198 -2.32 -17.13 1.96
N VAL A 199 -1.30 -17.10 2.81
CA VAL A 199 -0.12 -16.27 2.62
C VAL A 199 0.94 -17.08 1.91
N LEU A 200 1.40 -16.57 0.77
CA LEU A 200 2.58 -17.05 0.06
C LEU A 200 3.76 -16.16 0.41
N ASP A 201 4.71 -16.72 1.15
CA ASP A 201 6.04 -16.11 1.28
C ASP A 201 6.86 -16.43 0.03
N THR A 202 7.25 -15.41 -0.73
CA THR A 202 7.96 -15.58 -2.00
C THR A 202 9.42 -16.00 -1.81
N SER A 203 10.00 -15.74 -0.64
CA SER A 203 11.38 -16.11 -0.32
C SER A 203 11.51 -17.61 -0.05
N THR A 204 10.57 -18.17 0.73
CA THR A 204 10.55 -19.60 1.07
C THR A 204 9.68 -20.42 0.11
N ARG A 205 8.82 -19.76 -0.67
CA ARG A 205 7.82 -20.38 -1.55
C ARG A 205 6.88 -21.31 -0.79
N THR A 206 6.55 -20.93 0.44
CA THR A 206 5.63 -21.67 1.30
C THR A 206 4.26 -21.01 1.31
N LEU A 207 3.21 -21.83 1.22
CA LEU A 207 1.82 -21.40 1.39
C LEU A 207 1.37 -21.78 2.80
N THR A 208 0.83 -20.80 3.52
CA THR A 208 0.30 -20.99 4.87
C THR A 208 -1.10 -20.41 4.93
N ASP A 209 -2.08 -21.22 5.30
CA ASP A 209 -3.42 -20.73 5.62
C ASP A 209 -3.42 -20.05 6.99
N VAL A 210 -3.91 -18.80 7.08
CA VAL A 210 -3.98 -18.08 8.36
C VAL A 210 -5.18 -18.47 9.20
N HIS A 211 -6.06 -19.32 8.68
CA HIS A 211 -7.27 -19.83 9.33
C HIS A 211 -8.19 -18.72 9.89
N CYS A 212 -8.37 -17.62 9.15
CA CYS A 212 -9.12 -16.44 9.58
C CYS A 212 -10.65 -16.54 9.44
N ARG A 213 -11.17 -17.74 9.12
CA ARG A 213 -12.61 -18.05 8.95
C ARG A 213 -13.48 -17.68 10.15
N HIS A 214 -12.91 -17.69 11.36
CA HIS A 214 -13.61 -17.29 12.59
C HIS A 214 -13.75 -15.76 12.76
N ARG A 215 -13.07 -14.99 11.91
CA ARG A 215 -13.08 -13.51 11.91
C ARG A 215 -13.85 -12.93 10.74
N LEU A 216 -14.07 -13.72 9.69
CA LEU A 216 -14.71 -13.36 8.43
C LEU A 216 -15.86 -14.33 8.14
N ASP A 217 -17.09 -13.82 8.18
CA ASP A 217 -18.30 -14.65 8.06
C ASP A 217 -18.68 -15.01 6.61
N SER A 218 -17.86 -14.63 5.62
CA SER A 218 -18.21 -14.71 4.19
C SER A 218 -16.95 -14.60 3.30
N PRO A 219 -16.94 -15.10 2.04
CA PRO A 219 -15.75 -15.06 1.21
C PRO A 219 -15.32 -13.63 0.95
N ILE A 220 -14.02 -13.45 0.76
CA ILE A 220 -13.45 -12.13 0.50
C ILE A 220 -13.53 -11.88 -1.01
N ALA A 221 -14.20 -10.77 -1.37
CA ALA A 221 -14.32 -10.28 -2.73
C ALA A 221 -13.19 -9.32 -3.11
N MET A 222 -12.69 -8.53 -2.14
CA MET A 222 -11.60 -7.57 -2.37
C MET A 222 -10.67 -7.54 -1.15
N LEU A 223 -9.37 -7.38 -1.42
CA LEU A 223 -8.33 -7.19 -0.41
C LEU A 223 -7.56 -5.90 -0.73
N SER A 224 -7.13 -5.16 0.29
CA SER A 224 -6.25 -4.02 0.11
C SER A 224 -5.45 -3.74 1.38
N PHE A 225 -4.13 -3.70 1.27
CA PHE A 225 -3.25 -3.32 2.38
C PHE A 225 -3.29 -1.81 2.63
N CYS A 226 -3.30 -1.44 3.91
CA CYS A 226 -3.03 -0.08 4.35
C CYS A 226 -1.62 0.33 3.91
N PRO A 227 -1.38 1.60 3.51
CA PRO A 227 -0.06 2.06 3.03
C PRO A 227 1.11 1.83 3.99
N ASN A 228 0.86 1.61 5.28
CA ASN A 228 1.89 1.30 6.28
C ASN A 228 2.13 -0.21 6.46
N GLY A 229 1.41 -1.07 5.72
CA GLY A 229 1.50 -2.52 5.78
C GLY A 229 0.96 -3.17 7.05
N ARG A 230 0.39 -2.40 8.00
CA ARG A 230 -0.04 -2.93 9.32
C ARG A 230 -1.47 -3.46 9.33
N PHE A 231 -2.30 -2.98 8.42
CA PHE A 231 -3.71 -3.35 8.34
C PHE A 231 -4.08 -3.85 6.95
N LEU A 232 -5.08 -4.71 6.89
CA LEU A 232 -5.66 -5.27 5.69
C LEU A 232 -7.17 -5.00 5.70
N ALA A 233 -7.66 -4.33 4.67
CA ALA A 233 -9.08 -4.18 4.41
C ALA A 233 -9.55 -5.38 3.59
N CYS A 234 -10.60 -6.05 4.06
CA CYS A 234 -11.27 -7.17 3.43
C CYS A 234 -12.72 -6.77 3.15
N PHE A 235 -13.13 -6.72 1.90
CA PHE A 235 -14.55 -6.61 1.56
C PHE A 235 -15.12 -7.98 1.26
N THR A 236 -16.12 -8.40 2.01
CA THR A 236 -16.71 -9.74 1.90
C THR A 236 -17.95 -9.77 1.01
N THR A 237 -18.31 -10.93 0.47
CA THR A 237 -19.45 -11.06 -0.46
C THR A 237 -20.81 -10.78 0.20
N ASN A 238 -20.91 -10.89 1.53
CA ASN A 238 -22.08 -10.46 2.31
C ASN A 238 -22.12 -8.94 2.56
N SER A 239 -21.34 -8.14 1.84
CA SER A 239 -21.33 -6.68 1.88
C SER A 239 -20.83 -6.08 3.20
N VAL A 240 -19.85 -6.74 3.85
CA VAL A 240 -19.19 -6.23 5.06
C VAL A 240 -17.76 -5.79 4.69
N LEU A 241 -17.39 -4.59 5.11
CA LEU A 241 -15.99 -4.17 5.18
C LEU A 241 -15.43 -4.59 6.53
N THR A 242 -14.46 -5.50 6.53
CA THR A 242 -13.72 -5.89 7.73
C THR A 242 -12.29 -5.37 7.64
N VAL A 243 -11.79 -4.73 8.70
CA VAL A 243 -10.39 -4.31 8.81
C VAL A 243 -9.69 -5.19 9.85
N LEU A 244 -8.61 -5.83 9.45
CA LEU A 244 -7.79 -6.71 10.30
C LEU A 244 -6.37 -6.16 10.39
N SER A 245 -5.61 -6.56 11.42
CA SER A 245 -4.15 -6.46 11.33
C SER A 245 -3.65 -7.36 10.21
N SER A 246 -2.54 -6.99 9.55
CA SER A 246 -1.94 -7.82 8.49
C SER A 246 -1.51 -9.20 9.01
N THR A 247 -1.27 -9.33 10.31
CA THR A 247 -1.01 -10.60 11.01
C THR A 247 -2.27 -11.42 11.32
N PHE A 248 -3.46 -10.91 11.04
CA PHE A 248 -4.77 -11.48 11.41
C PHE A 248 -5.01 -11.69 12.92
N GLU A 249 -4.13 -11.21 13.78
CA GLU A 249 -4.23 -11.34 15.25
C GLU A 249 -5.39 -10.52 15.83
N SER A 250 -5.70 -9.38 15.22
CA SER A 250 -6.72 -8.44 15.71
C SER A 250 -7.70 -8.03 14.61
N LYS A 251 -8.98 -7.90 14.99
CA LYS A 251 -10.03 -7.31 14.16
C LYS A 251 -10.29 -5.90 14.67
N VAL A 252 -10.14 -4.92 13.80
CA VAL A 252 -10.28 -3.49 14.10
C VAL A 252 -11.73 -3.05 13.90
N LEU A 253 -12.35 -3.46 12.79
CA LEU A 253 -13.65 -2.96 12.37
C LEU A 253 -14.40 -4.05 11.60
N ASP A 254 -15.71 -4.12 11.82
CA ASP A 254 -16.68 -4.61 10.83
C ASP A 254 -17.66 -3.47 10.52
N PHE A 255 -17.89 -3.21 9.25
CA PHE A 255 -18.79 -2.18 8.79
C PHE A 255 -19.74 -2.74 7.74
N ASP A 256 -21.02 -2.83 8.10
CA ASP A 256 -22.07 -3.36 7.24
C ASP A 256 -22.51 -2.32 6.20
N THR A 257 -22.32 -2.66 4.93
CA THR A 257 -22.71 -1.83 3.78
C THR A 257 -23.98 -2.32 3.09
N SER A 258 -24.58 -3.41 3.57
CA SER A 258 -25.73 -4.09 2.95
C SER A 258 -26.99 -3.22 2.85
N ALA A 259 -27.15 -2.24 3.74
CA ALA A 259 -28.22 -1.25 3.68
C ALA A 259 -28.10 -0.31 2.47
N GLY A 260 -26.88 -0.09 1.97
CA GLY A 260 -26.60 0.77 0.82
C GLY A 260 -26.53 0.00 -0.50
N SER A 261 -25.84 -1.14 -0.51
CA SER A 261 -25.63 -1.97 -1.70
C SER A 261 -25.42 -3.42 -1.31
N SER A 262 -25.98 -4.35 -2.09
CA SER A 262 -25.74 -5.79 -1.96
C SER A 262 -24.67 -6.31 -2.93
N SER A 263 -24.14 -5.46 -3.81
CA SER A 263 -23.02 -5.81 -4.70
C SER A 263 -21.70 -5.30 -4.11
N PRO A 264 -20.56 -5.96 -4.39
CA PRO A 264 -19.25 -5.41 -4.07
C PRO A 264 -19.02 -4.01 -4.65
N PRO A 265 -18.19 -3.17 -4.00
CA PRO A 265 -17.79 -1.89 -4.57
C PRO A 265 -16.93 -2.12 -5.81
N ARG A 266 -16.90 -1.11 -6.68
CA ARG A 266 -16.04 -1.09 -7.87
C ARG A 266 -14.58 -0.90 -7.48
N GLU A 267 -14.33 -0.07 -6.47
CA GLU A 267 -13.01 0.23 -5.95
C GLU A 267 -13.06 0.24 -4.43
N MET A 268 -12.03 -0.34 -3.81
CA MET A 268 -11.76 -0.27 -2.37
C MET A 268 -10.32 0.18 -2.20
N VAL A 269 -10.14 1.37 -1.62
CA VAL A 269 -8.85 2.05 -1.58
C VAL A 269 -8.65 2.71 -0.23
N TRP A 270 -7.45 2.64 0.33
CA TRP A 270 -7.12 3.37 1.55
C TRP A 270 -6.97 4.88 1.28
N CYS A 271 -7.50 5.70 2.17
CA CYS A 271 -7.26 7.14 2.22
C CYS A 271 -6.41 7.44 3.45
N GLY A 272 -5.10 7.64 3.22
CA GLY A 272 -4.12 7.66 4.29
C GLY A 272 -4.00 6.31 5.00
N GLU A 273 -3.76 6.33 6.31
CA GLU A 273 -3.53 5.10 7.09
C GLU A 273 -4.74 4.66 7.93
N ASP A 274 -5.81 5.47 7.98
CA ASP A 274 -6.86 5.32 9.00
C ASP A 274 -8.26 5.08 8.42
N SER A 275 -8.44 5.22 7.11
CA SER A 275 -9.77 5.14 6.50
C SER A 275 -9.77 4.42 5.16
N VAL A 276 -10.89 3.78 4.86
CA VAL A 276 -11.11 3.03 3.63
C VAL A 276 -12.20 3.71 2.82
N LEU A 277 -11.94 3.96 1.55
CA LEU A 277 -12.89 4.45 0.57
C LEU A 277 -13.47 3.27 -0.21
N LEU A 278 -14.79 3.28 -0.34
CA LEU A 278 -15.56 2.30 -1.11
C LEU A 278 -16.39 3.07 -2.15
N HIS A 279 -16.31 2.67 -3.42
CA HIS A 279 -17.03 3.33 -4.50
C HIS A 279 -18.07 2.39 -5.14
N TRP A 280 -19.33 2.84 -5.20
CA TRP A 280 -20.36 2.25 -6.05
C TRP A 280 -20.94 3.29 -7.00
N LYS A 281 -21.30 2.85 -8.22
CA LYS A 281 -21.90 3.70 -9.25
C LYS A 281 -23.11 4.51 -8.75
N ASN A 282 -23.97 3.89 -7.93
CA ASN A 282 -25.22 4.50 -7.48
C ASN A 282 -25.08 5.22 -6.13
N LEU A 283 -24.02 4.96 -5.37
CA LEU A 283 -23.83 5.54 -4.03
C LEU A 283 -22.81 6.68 -4.00
N GLY A 284 -21.91 6.77 -4.99
CA GLY A 284 -20.75 7.63 -4.94
C GLY A 284 -19.64 6.99 -4.09
N VAL A 285 -18.88 7.83 -3.38
CA VAL A 285 -17.76 7.40 -2.54
C VAL A 285 -18.19 7.40 -1.08
N LEU A 286 -18.00 6.27 -0.41
CA LEU A 286 -18.21 6.09 1.02
C LEU A 286 -16.84 5.97 1.70
N MET A 287 -16.57 6.85 2.66
CA MET A 287 -15.38 6.80 3.50
C MET A 287 -15.76 6.21 4.84
N VAL A 288 -15.05 5.16 5.26
CA VAL A 288 -15.26 4.48 6.55
C VAL A 288 -14.00 4.67 7.39
N GLY A 289 -14.17 5.23 8.59
CA GLY A 289 -13.11 5.45 9.57
C GLY A 289 -12.93 4.25 10.53
N PRO A 290 -11.89 4.29 11.38
CA PRO A 290 -11.45 3.13 12.17
C PRO A 290 -12.40 2.75 13.32
N TYR A 291 -13.40 3.58 13.61
CA TYR A 291 -14.40 3.36 14.67
C TYR A 291 -15.82 3.17 14.12
N GLY A 292 -15.95 2.97 12.80
CA GLY A 292 -17.26 2.81 12.13
C GLY A 292 -17.98 4.11 11.81
N ASP A 293 -17.41 5.26 12.19
CA ASP A 293 -17.84 6.56 11.66
C ASP A 293 -17.65 6.58 10.13
N TRP A 294 -18.59 7.21 9.42
CA TRP A 294 -18.56 7.23 7.97
C TRP A 294 -19.01 8.57 7.39
N LEU A 295 -18.49 8.87 6.20
CA LEU A 295 -18.88 10.02 5.39
C LEU A 295 -19.21 9.55 3.98
N ARG A 296 -20.24 10.13 3.37
CA ARG A 296 -20.62 9.82 1.99
C ARG A 296 -20.49 11.06 1.12
N PHE A 297 -19.81 10.90 0.00
CA PHE A 297 -19.59 11.92 -1.01
C PHE A 297 -20.35 11.52 -2.29
N PRO A 298 -21.50 12.17 -2.56
CA PRO A 298 -22.27 11.87 -3.76
C PRO A 298 -21.62 12.49 -5.00
N TYR A 299 -21.58 11.73 -6.09
CA TYR A 299 -21.09 12.18 -7.40
C TYR A 299 -22.20 11.99 -8.47
N PRO A 300 -23.33 12.74 -8.38
CA PRO A 300 -24.52 12.47 -9.19
C PRO A 300 -24.32 12.71 -10.69
N ASN A 301 -23.36 13.55 -11.06
CA ASN A 301 -23.10 13.94 -12.45
C ASN A 301 -21.87 13.23 -13.04
N ALA A 302 -21.15 12.43 -12.26
CA ALA A 302 -19.96 11.74 -12.74
C ALA A 302 -20.36 10.49 -13.52
N THR A 303 -19.92 10.40 -14.78
CA THR A 303 -20.18 9.21 -15.62
C THR A 303 -19.11 8.15 -15.42
N SER A 304 -17.87 8.59 -15.16
CA SER A 304 -16.74 7.79 -14.72
C SER A 304 -16.17 8.37 -13.44
N LEU A 305 -15.81 7.50 -12.50
CA LEU A 305 -15.13 7.87 -11.26
C LEU A 305 -14.07 6.83 -10.95
N HIS A 306 -12.88 7.30 -10.61
CA HIS A 306 -11.75 6.47 -10.19
C HIS A 306 -11.14 7.02 -8.92
N ILE A 307 -10.71 6.13 -8.03
CA ILE A 307 -10.01 6.48 -6.79
C ILE A 307 -8.56 6.02 -6.89
N LEU A 308 -7.63 6.97 -6.78
CA LEU A 308 -6.20 6.68 -6.73
C LEU A 308 -5.71 6.82 -5.28
N PRO A 309 -5.11 5.76 -4.68
CA PRO A 309 -4.49 5.88 -3.38
C PRO A 309 -3.27 6.78 -3.44
N GLU A 310 -3.11 7.65 -2.45
CA GLU A 310 -1.87 8.35 -2.15
C GLU A 310 -1.49 8.06 -0.68
N ARG A 311 -0.28 8.46 -0.25
CA ARG A 311 0.24 8.08 1.07
C ARG A 311 -0.61 8.60 2.23
N ASP A 312 -1.13 9.82 2.10
CA ASP A 312 -1.84 10.55 3.16
C ASP A 312 -3.29 10.91 2.79
N CYS A 313 -3.67 10.70 1.53
CA CYS A 313 -4.96 11.06 0.96
C CYS A 313 -5.38 10.04 -0.11
N ALA A 314 -6.48 10.32 -0.78
CA ALA A 314 -6.84 9.68 -2.03
C ALA A 314 -7.27 10.73 -3.05
N ARG A 315 -6.92 10.51 -4.31
CA ARG A 315 -7.35 11.37 -5.40
C ARG A 315 -8.58 10.77 -6.06
N ILE A 316 -9.64 11.56 -6.16
CA ILE A 316 -10.87 11.20 -6.83
C ILE A 316 -10.86 11.87 -8.21
N LEU A 317 -10.84 11.07 -9.25
CA LEU A 317 -10.87 11.53 -10.63
C LEU A 317 -12.24 11.25 -11.22
N THR A 318 -12.88 12.28 -11.74
CA THR A 318 -14.12 12.17 -12.53
C THR A 318 -13.87 12.64 -13.96
N ASP A 319 -14.90 12.54 -14.80
CA ASP A 319 -14.88 13.11 -16.15
C ASP A 319 -14.78 14.66 -16.17
N ALA A 320 -15.01 15.33 -15.04
CA ALA A 320 -15.03 16.80 -14.95
C ALA A 320 -14.08 17.40 -13.90
N SER A 321 -13.58 16.61 -12.94
CA SER A 321 -12.79 17.11 -11.80
C SER A 321 -11.68 16.13 -11.39
N ALA A 322 -10.66 16.70 -10.76
CA ALA A 322 -9.68 15.96 -9.97
C ALA A 322 -9.68 16.56 -8.56
N GLU A 323 -10.09 15.76 -7.57
CA GLU A 323 -10.27 16.16 -6.19
C GLU A 323 -9.34 15.38 -5.27
N ILE A 324 -8.89 16.01 -4.18
CA ILE A 324 -8.16 15.32 -3.11
C ILE A 324 -9.12 15.15 -1.93
N LEU A 325 -9.28 13.91 -1.50
CA LEU A 325 -9.95 13.57 -0.25
C LEU A 325 -8.90 13.18 0.78
N GLN A 326 -8.84 13.92 1.88
CA GLN A 326 -7.85 13.73 2.93
C GLN A 326 -8.52 13.86 4.30
N ARG A 327 -8.10 13.02 5.25
CA ARG A 327 -8.40 13.27 6.67
C ARG A 327 -7.74 14.59 7.08
N VAL A 328 -8.50 15.46 7.76
CA VAL A 328 -7.95 16.72 8.29
C VAL A 328 -6.70 16.43 9.13
N PRO A 329 -5.54 17.02 8.80
CA PRO A 329 -4.30 16.77 9.54
C PRO A 329 -4.45 17.04 11.04
N PRO A 330 -3.86 16.23 11.94
CA PRO A 330 -4.04 16.39 13.38
C PRO A 330 -3.65 17.76 13.92
N GLY A 331 -2.61 18.39 13.36
CA GLY A 331 -2.18 19.74 13.73
C GLY A 331 -3.26 20.79 13.45
N THR A 332 -3.86 20.75 12.26
CA THR A 332 -4.99 21.61 11.90
C THR A 332 -6.20 21.32 12.75
N ALA A 333 -6.57 20.04 12.91
CA ALA A 333 -7.74 19.63 13.66
C ALA A 333 -7.66 20.12 15.12
N SER A 334 -6.50 19.95 15.78
CA SER A 334 -6.28 20.45 17.13
C SER A 334 -6.39 21.97 17.19
N MET A 335 -5.75 22.68 16.25
CA MET A 335 -5.63 24.13 16.30
C MET A 335 -6.92 24.87 15.92
N LEU A 336 -7.67 24.37 14.93
CA LEU A 336 -8.88 25.01 14.41
C LEU A 336 -10.17 24.41 15.00
N ALA A 337 -10.07 23.48 15.95
CA ALA A 337 -11.23 23.02 16.70
C ALA A 337 -11.90 24.19 17.41
N ARG A 338 -13.24 24.19 17.41
CA ARG A 338 -14.02 25.22 18.13
C ARG A 338 -13.72 25.16 19.61
N GLY A 339 -13.27 26.28 20.18
CA GLY A 339 -12.89 26.36 21.59
C GLY A 339 -11.59 25.62 21.90
N SER A 340 -10.70 25.43 20.92
CA SER A 340 -9.40 24.82 21.14
C SER A 340 -8.60 25.59 22.19
N ILE A 341 -8.00 24.83 23.10
CA ILE A 341 -7.02 25.31 24.07
C ILE A 341 -5.59 24.86 23.70
N ASP A 342 -5.40 24.36 22.48
CA ASP A 342 -4.08 24.04 21.94
C ASP A 342 -3.19 25.29 21.99
N PRO A 343 -1.93 25.19 22.46
CA PRO A 343 -1.05 26.34 22.54
C PRO A 343 -0.89 27.08 21.20
N GLY A 344 -0.90 26.35 20.08
CA GLY A 344 -0.88 26.91 18.73
C GLY A 344 -2.15 27.71 18.41
N ALA A 345 -3.32 27.23 18.83
CA ALA A 345 -4.60 27.94 18.64
C ALA A 345 -4.62 29.27 19.39
N MET A 346 -4.23 29.26 20.67
CA MET A 346 -4.14 30.46 21.49
C MET A 346 -3.15 31.49 20.90
N LEU A 347 -2.03 31.01 20.34
CA LEU A 347 -1.05 31.88 19.69
C LEU A 347 -1.56 32.43 18.36
N LEU A 348 -2.32 31.65 17.60
CA LEU A 348 -2.99 32.08 16.38
C LEU A 348 -4.03 33.17 16.66
N ASP A 349 -4.88 32.97 17.67
CA ASP A 349 -5.86 33.97 18.11
C ASP A 349 -5.17 35.27 18.57
N ALA A 350 -4.09 35.15 19.34
CA ALA A 350 -3.30 36.30 19.77
C ALA A 350 -2.69 37.05 18.57
N HIS A 351 -2.24 36.32 17.55
CA HIS A 351 -1.71 36.90 16.32
C HIS A 351 -2.80 37.60 15.48
N GLU A 352 -3.96 36.97 15.32
CA GLU A 352 -5.09 37.58 14.59
C GLU A 352 -5.61 38.83 15.30
N ALA A 353 -5.74 38.79 16.63
CA ALA A 353 -6.09 39.95 17.43
C ALA A 353 -5.04 41.08 17.29
N PHE A 354 -3.76 40.75 17.26
CA PHE A 354 -2.68 41.73 17.03
C PHE A 354 -2.76 42.36 15.63
N ARG A 355 -3.08 41.57 14.59
CA ARG A 355 -3.23 42.07 13.21
C ARG A 355 -4.50 42.90 13.01
N GLY A 356 -5.58 42.56 13.70
CA GLY A 356 -6.86 43.26 13.64
C GLY A 356 -6.96 44.49 14.54
N ALA A 357 -6.04 44.66 15.50
CA ALA A 357 -6.04 45.80 16.40
C ALA A 357 -5.80 47.12 15.65
N ASN A 358 -6.66 48.11 15.94
CA ASN A 358 -6.44 49.48 15.51
C ASN A 358 -5.15 50.01 16.19
N PRO A 359 -4.16 50.57 15.45
CA PRO A 359 -2.92 51.08 16.02
C PRO A 359 -3.11 52.18 17.09
N TYR A 360 -4.31 52.77 17.20
CA TYR A 360 -4.67 53.75 18.22
C TYR A 360 -5.33 53.17 19.49
N VAL A 361 -5.66 51.88 19.51
CA VAL A 361 -6.19 51.16 20.68
C VAL A 361 -5.11 50.21 21.17
N SER A 362 -4.71 50.32 22.44
CA SER A 362 -3.58 49.52 22.94
C SER A 362 -3.84 48.03 22.77
N GLY A 363 -2.91 47.32 22.13
CA GLY A 363 -2.95 45.87 21.89
C GLY A 363 -2.81 45.02 23.17
N SER A 364 -3.27 45.52 24.31
CA SER A 364 -3.05 44.92 25.63
C SER A 364 -3.63 43.51 25.73
N ALA A 365 -4.78 43.23 25.12
CA ALA A 365 -5.43 41.92 25.15
C ALA A 365 -4.67 40.87 24.31
N SER A 366 -4.24 41.23 23.08
CA SER A 366 -3.44 40.32 22.24
C SER A 366 -2.05 40.08 22.82
N GLU A 367 -1.43 41.12 23.39
CA GLU A 367 -0.16 40.96 24.09
C GLU A 367 -0.31 40.13 25.37
N GLU A 368 -1.41 40.26 26.12
CA GLU A 368 -1.66 39.46 27.32
C GLU A 368 -1.95 38.00 26.99
N ALA A 369 -2.67 37.71 25.90
CA ALA A 369 -2.88 36.34 25.42
C ALA A 369 -1.53 35.68 25.03
N ALA A 370 -0.70 36.38 24.25
CA ALA A 370 0.63 35.91 23.90
C ALA A 370 1.54 35.73 25.13
N ARG A 371 1.46 36.66 26.10
CA ARG A 371 2.15 36.53 27.40
C ARG A 371 1.61 35.36 28.22
N GLY A 372 0.31 35.06 28.15
CA GLY A 372 -0.31 33.92 28.80
C GLY A 372 0.33 32.60 28.36
N VAL A 373 0.42 32.39 27.04
CA VAL A 373 1.12 31.23 26.45
C VAL A 373 2.60 31.20 26.88
N ALA A 374 3.28 32.35 26.93
CA ALA A 374 4.67 32.44 27.36
C ALA A 374 4.89 32.21 28.86
N ARG A 375 3.96 32.60 29.72
CA ARG A 375 3.98 32.35 31.18
C ARG A 375 3.72 30.89 31.49
N ALA A 376 2.85 30.25 30.72
CA ALA A 376 2.59 28.81 30.80
C ALA A 376 3.78 27.94 30.33
N GLY A 377 4.85 28.55 29.79
CA GLY A 377 6.02 27.81 29.28
C GLY A 377 5.79 27.10 27.94
N ALA A 378 4.61 27.26 27.33
CA ALA A 378 4.19 26.54 26.13
C ALA A 378 4.54 27.25 24.81
N LEU A 379 5.26 28.37 24.85
CA LEU A 379 5.50 29.20 23.65
C LEU A 379 6.26 28.46 22.53
N ARG A 380 7.28 27.67 22.87
CA ARG A 380 8.03 26.89 21.88
C ARG A 380 7.14 25.83 21.23
N GLU A 381 6.28 25.20 22.02
CA GLU A 381 5.31 24.21 21.55
C GLU A 381 4.25 24.86 20.64
N ALA A 382 3.71 26.02 21.04
CA ALA A 382 2.76 26.79 20.26
C ALA A 382 3.31 27.19 18.89
N VAL A 383 4.55 27.69 18.83
CA VAL A 383 5.24 28.00 17.58
C VAL A 383 5.36 26.76 16.70
N ALA A 384 5.81 25.63 17.28
CA ALA A 384 5.96 24.39 16.54
C ALA A 384 4.60 23.82 16.07
N ALA A 385 3.54 23.98 16.85
CA ALA A 385 2.18 23.58 16.49
C ALA A 385 1.66 24.40 15.30
N CYS A 386 1.86 25.73 15.31
CA CYS A 386 1.51 26.59 14.18
C CYS A 386 2.26 26.19 12.89
N VAL A 387 3.56 25.89 12.98
CA VAL A 387 4.35 25.43 11.83
C VAL A 387 3.84 24.08 11.32
N ARG A 388 3.61 23.11 12.21
CA ARG A 388 3.10 21.78 11.81
C ARG A 388 1.72 21.85 11.18
N ALA A 389 0.81 22.66 11.72
CA ALA A 389 -0.50 22.87 11.14
C ALA A 389 -0.39 23.50 9.75
N ALA A 390 0.47 24.53 9.58
CA ALA A 390 0.70 25.16 8.28
C ALA A 390 1.24 24.19 7.21
N GLN A 391 1.99 23.16 7.60
CA GLN A 391 2.51 22.14 6.68
C GLN A 391 1.41 21.24 6.09
N GLY A 392 0.32 21.03 6.83
CA GLY A 392 -0.80 20.18 6.40
C GLY A 392 -1.92 20.95 5.70
N GLU A 393 -1.86 22.28 5.65
CA GLU A 393 -2.89 23.10 5.04
C GLU A 393 -2.69 23.27 3.55
N TRP A 394 -3.77 23.19 2.77
CA TRP A 394 -3.75 23.48 1.34
C TRP A 394 -4.12 24.94 1.03
N ASP A 395 -4.87 25.61 1.91
CA ASP A 395 -5.24 27.01 1.73
C ASP A 395 -4.08 27.94 2.10
N VAL A 396 -3.57 28.67 1.10
CA VAL A 396 -2.43 29.59 1.25
C VAL A 396 -2.74 30.71 2.27
N GLY A 397 -4.00 31.10 2.43
CA GLY A 397 -4.44 32.07 3.42
C GLY A 397 -4.20 31.57 4.85
N TRP A 398 -4.67 30.37 5.15
CA TRP A 398 -4.46 29.68 6.42
C TRP A 398 -2.99 29.39 6.69
N GLN A 399 -2.25 28.88 5.71
CA GLN A 399 -0.80 28.68 5.84
C GLN A 399 -0.09 29.97 6.29
N LYS A 400 -0.39 31.10 5.64
CA LYS A 400 0.21 32.41 6.00
C LYS A 400 -0.19 32.89 7.39
N LYS A 401 -1.44 32.70 7.79
CA LYS A 401 -1.91 33.06 9.14
C LYS A 401 -1.17 32.26 10.21
N MET A 402 -1.05 30.96 10.02
CA MET A 402 -0.38 30.05 10.96
C MET A 402 1.14 30.34 11.03
N LEU A 403 1.80 30.55 9.89
CA LEU A 403 3.22 30.96 9.87
C LEU A 403 3.43 32.36 10.47
N GLY A 404 2.48 33.27 10.27
CA GLY A 404 2.46 34.59 10.92
C GLY A 404 2.40 34.48 12.44
N ALA A 405 1.54 33.61 12.97
CA ALA A 405 1.44 33.31 14.40
C ALA A 405 2.74 32.69 14.95
N ALA A 406 3.35 31.76 14.22
CA ALA A 406 4.65 31.18 14.57
C ALA A 406 5.75 32.27 14.66
N SER A 407 5.82 33.15 13.66
CA SER A 407 6.77 34.28 13.65
C SER A 407 6.55 35.24 14.82
N PHE A 408 5.28 35.56 15.10
CA PHE A 408 4.87 36.37 16.24
C PHE A 408 5.32 35.75 17.57
N GLY A 409 5.09 34.45 17.78
CA GLY A 409 5.56 33.73 18.98
C GLY A 409 7.09 33.73 19.14
N MET A 410 7.84 33.57 18.05
CA MET A 410 9.31 33.62 18.07
C MET A 410 9.84 34.98 18.55
N HIS A 411 9.20 36.08 18.15
CA HIS A 411 9.58 37.42 18.61
C HIS A 411 9.39 37.58 20.14
N TYR A 412 8.33 36.99 20.71
CA TYR A 412 8.13 36.96 22.16
C TYR A 412 9.17 36.13 22.90
N ALA A 413 9.56 34.98 22.34
CA ALA A 413 10.60 34.12 22.91
C ALA A 413 11.96 34.85 22.98
N TYR A 414 12.33 35.55 21.90
CA TYR A 414 13.58 36.30 21.82
C TYR A 414 13.64 37.48 22.81
N ARG A 415 12.53 38.20 23.00
CA ARG A 415 12.44 39.29 23.99
C ARG A 415 12.60 38.81 25.44
N LYS A 416 12.15 37.60 25.76
CA LYS A 416 12.32 36.99 27.10
C LYS A 416 13.76 36.57 27.36
N ALA A 417 14.48 36.07 26.35
CA ALA A 417 15.89 35.66 26.51
C ALA A 417 16.87 36.84 26.69
N ARG A 418 16.47 38.05 26.31
CA ARG A 418 17.28 39.29 26.46
C ARG A 418 17.01 40.06 27.75
N ARG A 419 15.99 39.69 28.52
CA ARG A 419 15.68 40.25 29.85
C ARG A 419 16.07 39.25 30.91
#